data_AF-H3DRD8-F1
#
_entry.id   AF-H3DRD8-F1
#
_cell.length_a   1.000
_cell.length_b   1.000
_cell.length_c   1.000
_cell.angle_alpha   90.00
_cell.angle_beta   90.00
_cell.angle_gamma   90.00
#
_symmetry.space_group_name_H-M   'P 1'
#
loop_
_entity.id
_entity.type
_entity.pdbx_description
1 polymer ?
#
loop_
_entity_poly.entity_id
_entity_poly.type
_entity_poly.pdbx_seq_one_letter_code
_entity_poly.pdbx_strand_id
1 'polypeptide(L)' 'RTSSERRKEKSRDAARCRRSKETEVFYDLAHQLPLPHSVSAHLDKASIMRLAISFLRTRKLLTTG' A
#
# COMPACT_ATOMS: atom_id res chain seq x y z
N ARG A 1 -26.29 -4.72 -26.77
CA ARG A 1 -24.97 -5.40 -26.59
C ARG A 1 -23.87 -4.38 -26.24
N THR A 2 -23.74 -3.29 -27.00
CA THR A 2 -22.79 -2.17 -26.76
C THR A 2 -22.88 -1.49 -25.38
N SER A 3 -24.08 -1.38 -24.79
CA SER A 3 -24.25 -0.78 -23.45
C SER A 3 -23.62 -1.59 -22.31
N SER A 4 -23.60 -2.93 -22.44
CA SER A 4 -22.97 -3.83 -21.46
C SER A 4 -21.45 -3.73 -21.52
N GLU A 5 -20.88 -3.65 -22.72
CA GLU A 5 -19.44 -3.48 -22.91
C GLU A 5 -18.95 -2.15 -22.34
N ARG A 6 -19.67 -1.04 -22.58
CA ARG A 6 -19.34 0.26 -21.98
C ARG A 6 -19.41 0.25 -20.45
N ARG A 7 -20.35 -0.49 -19.84
CA ARG A 7 -20.42 -0.65 -18.38
C ARG A 7 -19.25 -1.48 -17.84
N LYS A 8 -18.89 -2.56 -18.55
CA LYS A 8 -17.73 -3.41 -18.19
C LYS A 8 -16.43 -2.61 -18.28
N GLU A 9 -16.26 -1.78 -19.31
CA GLU A 9 -15.09 -0.92 -19.45
C GLU A 9 -14.95 0.05 -18.27
N LYS A 10 -16.02 0.77 -17.94
CA LYS A 10 -16.05 1.69 -16.78
C LYS A 10 -15.70 0.98 -15.46
N SER A 11 -16.22 -0.23 -15.25
CA SER A 11 -15.90 -1.02 -14.05
C SER A 11 -14.42 -1.41 -14.01
N ARG A 12 -13.86 -1.77 -15.17
CA ARG A 12 -12.44 -2.13 -15.33
C ARG A 12 -11.53 -0.94 -15.07
N ASP A 13 -11.87 0.23 -15.59
CA ASP A 13 -11.15 1.49 -15.32
C ASP A 13 -11.22 1.87 -13.84
N ALA A 14 -12.39 1.76 -13.22
CA ALA A 14 -12.54 2.00 -11.79
C ALA A 14 -11.70 1.02 -10.95
N ALA A 15 -11.66 -0.26 -11.32
CA ALA A 15 -10.83 -1.25 -10.64
C ALA A 15 -9.33 -0.97 -10.82
N ARG A 16 -8.92 -0.53 -12.02
CA ARG A 16 -7.53 -0.11 -12.30
C ARG A 16 -7.15 1.09 -11.44
N CYS A 17 -7.98 2.13 -11.43
CA CYS A 17 -7.77 3.33 -10.61
C CYS A 17 -7.61 2.99 -9.13
N ARG A 18 -8.49 2.13 -8.57
CA ARG A 18 -8.37 1.66 -7.18
C ARG A 18 -7.06 0.94 -6.92
N ARG A 19 -6.64 0.02 -7.81
CA ARG A 19 -5.37 -0.73 -7.67
C ARG A 19 -4.15 0.19 -7.77
N SER A 20 -4.16 1.17 -8.67
CA SER A 20 -3.09 2.16 -8.79
C SER A 20 -2.97 2.99 -7.51
N LYS A 21 -4.09 3.48 -6.97
CA LYS A 21 -4.10 4.25 -5.71
C LYS A 21 -3.65 3.41 -4.52
N GLU A 22 -4.09 2.16 -4.44
CA GLU A 22 -3.65 1.23 -3.39
C GLU A 22 -2.12 1.04 -3.43
N THR A 23 -1.55 0.83 -4.62
CA THR A 23 -0.10 0.69 -4.80
C THR A 23 0.67 1.96 -4.42
N GLU A 24 0.18 3.15 -4.82
CA GLU A 24 0.76 4.43 -4.41
C GLU A 24 0.81 4.56 -2.88
N VAL A 25 -0.31 4.29 -2.20
CA VAL A 25 -0.39 4.37 -0.73
C VAL A 25 0.55 3.37 -0.04
N PHE A 26 0.69 2.15 -0.59
CA PHE A 26 1.66 1.18 -0.04
C PHE A 26 3.10 1.65 -0.20
N TYR A 27 3.45 2.23 -1.35
CA TYR A 27 4.78 2.79 -1.55
C TYR A 27 5.02 3.97 -0.62
N ASP A 28 4.07 4.89 -0.46
CA ASP A 28 4.19 6.00 0.49
C ASP A 28 4.42 5.49 1.91
N LEU A 29 3.64 4.49 2.35
CA LEU A 29 3.83 3.87 3.66
C LEU A 29 5.22 3.24 3.81
N ALA A 30 5.73 2.55 2.78
CA ALA A 30 7.08 1.98 2.80
C ALA A 30 8.17 3.05 2.92
N HIS A 31 8.00 4.22 2.28
CA HIS A 31 8.91 5.35 2.38
C HIS A 31 8.92 6.00 3.78
N GLN A 32 7.85 5.86 4.55
CA GLN A 32 7.76 6.36 5.92
C GLN A 32 8.36 5.41 6.97
N LEU A 33 8.71 4.18 6.59
CA LEU A 33 9.39 3.25 7.50
C LEU A 33 10.86 3.67 7.68
N PRO A 34 11.46 3.46 8.88
CA PRO A 34 12.85 3.81 9.16
C PRO A 34 13.82 2.80 8.52
N LEU A 35 13.76 2.67 7.19
CA LEU A 35 14.57 1.76 6.38
C LEU A 35 15.21 2.53 5.22
N PRO A 36 16.41 2.14 4.76
CA PRO A 36 16.98 2.72 3.55
C PRO A 36 16.04 2.52 2.34
N HIS A 37 15.96 3.53 1.46
CA HIS A 37 15.12 3.47 0.26
C HIS A 37 15.42 2.27 -0.64
N SER A 38 16.69 1.84 -0.70
CA SER A 38 17.09 0.64 -1.45
C SER A 38 16.43 -0.64 -0.95
N VAL A 39 16.04 -0.71 0.34
CA VAL A 39 15.32 -1.85 0.91
C VAL A 39 13.82 -1.64 0.76
N SER A 40 13.31 -0.46 1.14
CA SER A 40 11.86 -0.20 1.15
C SER A 40 11.22 -0.27 -0.23
N ALA A 41 11.95 0.10 -1.29
CA ALA A 41 11.49 0.03 -2.69
C ALA A 41 11.18 -1.40 -3.18
N HIS A 42 11.77 -2.42 -2.55
CA HIS A 42 11.62 -3.83 -2.95
C HIS A 42 10.66 -4.62 -2.04
N LEU A 43 10.02 -3.96 -1.08
CA LEU A 43 9.08 -4.62 -0.18
C LEU A 43 7.77 -4.94 -0.89
N ASP A 44 7.22 -6.12 -0.61
CA ASP A 44 5.87 -6.48 -0.99
C ASP A 44 4.84 -5.90 0.00
N LYS A 45 3.57 -5.80 -0.43
CA LYS A 45 2.49 -5.19 0.36
C LYS A 45 2.33 -5.83 1.74
N ALA A 46 2.49 -7.15 1.85
CA ALA A 46 2.34 -7.85 3.12
C ALA A 46 3.51 -7.53 4.08
N SER A 47 4.75 -7.49 3.58
CA SER A 47 5.88 -7.09 4.43
C SER A 47 5.82 -5.63 4.85
N ILE A 48 5.35 -4.72 4.00
CA ILE A 48 5.10 -3.31 4.38
C ILE A 48 4.15 -3.25 5.59
N MET A 49 3.01 -3.97 5.54
CA MET A 49 2.06 -4.01 6.66
C MET A 49 2.69 -4.58 7.93
N ARG A 50 3.40 -5.71 7.83
CA ARG A 50 4.04 -6.36 8.98
C ARG A 50 5.07 -5.44 9.63
N LEU A 51 5.89 -4.76 8.84
CA LEU A 51 6.90 -3.83 9.33
C LEU A 51 6.28 -2.59 9.95
N ALA A 52 5.25 -2.01 9.33
CA ALA A 52 4.54 -0.85 9.87
C ALA A 52 3.89 -1.16 11.23
N ILE A 53 3.19 -2.29 11.34
CA ILE A 53 2.57 -2.72 12.60
C ILE A 53 3.63 -2.96 13.68
N SER A 54 4.71 -3.67 13.35
CA SER A 54 5.82 -3.92 14.27
C SER A 54 6.46 -2.62 14.75
N PHE A 55 6.73 -1.68 13.83
CA PHE A 55 7.31 -0.37 14.16
C PHE A 55 6.44 0.42 15.15
N LEU A 56 5.12 0.49 14.91
CA LEU A 56 4.20 1.18 15.81
C LEU A 56 4.14 0.52 17.19
N ARG A 57 4.14 -0.82 17.26
CA ARG A 57 4.17 -1.57 18.53
C ARG A 57 5.46 -1.33 19.30
N THR A 58 6.61 -1.42 18.63
CA THR A 58 7.92 -1.17 19.25
C THR A 58 8.02 0.26 19.78
N ARG A 59 7.58 1.26 19.00
CA ARG A 59 7.55 2.65 19.48
C ARG A 59 6.70 2.81 20.74
N LYS A 60 5.50 2.23 20.76
CA LYS A 60 4.63 2.28 21.94
C LYS A 60 5.31 1.70 23.18
N LEU A 61 5.97 0.53 23.05
CA LEU A 61 6.70 -0.09 24.15
C LEU A 61 7.84 0.80 24.67
N LEU A 62 8.59 1.42 23.76
CA LEU A 62 9.71 2.31 24.13
C LEU A 62 9.25 3.65 24.74
N THR A 63 8.03 4.11 24.45
CA THR A 63 7.47 5.35 25.01
C THR A 63 6.72 5.18 26.33
N THR A 64 6.46 3.93 26.75
CA THR A 64 5.72 3.60 27.97
C THR A 64 6.65 3.11 29.10
N GLY A 65 7.97 3.14 28.89
CA GLY A 65 8.99 3.05 29.94
C GLY A 65 9.45 4.44 30.37
#